data_AF-A0A436FDH8-F1
#
_entry.id   AF-A0A436FDH8-F1
#
_cell.length_a   1.000
_cell.length_b   1.000
_cell.length_c   1.000
_cell.angle_alpha   90.00
_cell.angle_beta   90.00
_cell.angle_gamma   90.00
#
_symmetry.space_group_name_H-M   'P 1'
#
loop_
_entity.id
_entity.type
_entity.pdbx_description
1 polymer ?
#
loop_
_entity_poly.entity_id
_entity_poly.type
_entity_poly.pdbx_seq_one_letter_code
_entity_poly.pdbx_strand_id
1 'polypeptide(L)'
;WIDHTNFNRLDGAGSYDQKDHAFTGNIGIGYLFDNGLTPYASYAESFTTNIGPTQSGDALLPSLGKQYEVGLKYEPTFFPGFITASLFDLRKTNVPTAAANPVYQVQTGEVRHRGLEIEANADLASGLSMTAAYTYLDAEITSDAAAVVGNRPARVPEHQASLWANYEVGSGVLEGLSVGAGVRYIGASFGDSTNTVNVPGHTLVDAALRYKKNGWQAALNVSNLFDKTYYSTCYEAGSNADLSCIYGEGRVIKGSLSMKF
;
A
#
# COMPACT_ATOMS: atom_id res chain seq x y z
N TRP A 1 14.87 9.48 18.40
CA TRP A 1 16.32 9.64 18.29
C TRP A 1 16.84 8.42 17.57
N ILE A 2 17.72 8.59 16.58
CA ILE A 2 18.39 7.49 15.88
C ILE A 2 19.86 7.89 15.71
N ASP A 3 20.75 6.99 16.12
CA ASP A 3 22.18 7.12 15.93
C ASP A 3 22.62 6.12 14.86
N HIS A 4 23.34 6.60 13.84
CA HIS A 4 23.86 5.78 12.74
C HIS A 4 25.35 6.02 12.58
N THR A 5 26.14 4.95 12.59
CA THR A 5 27.58 5.01 12.29
C THR A 5 27.86 4.25 11.00
N ASN A 6 28.36 4.96 9.99
CA ASN A 6 28.82 4.35 8.75
C ASN A 6 30.35 4.24 8.77
N PHE A 7 30.88 3.07 8.42
CA PHE A 7 32.32 2.82 8.34
C PHE A 7 32.69 2.49 6.89
N ASN A 8 33.35 3.42 6.20
CA ASN A 8 34.02 3.09 4.95
C ASN A 8 35.35 2.40 5.25
N ARG A 9 35.42 1.09 4.99
CA ARG A 9 36.61 0.25 5.27
C ARG A 9 37.66 0.26 4.14
N LEU A 10 37.42 0.94 3.02
CA LEU A 10 38.33 0.93 1.87
C LEU A 10 39.43 2.00 1.97
N ASP A 11 39.09 3.22 2.38
CA ASP A 11 40.04 4.34 2.52
C ASP A 11 39.78 5.23 3.74
N GLY A 12 38.74 4.94 4.53
CA GLY A 12 38.30 5.75 5.67
C GLY A 12 37.56 7.03 5.30
N ALA A 13 37.63 7.48 4.04
CA ALA A 13 36.89 8.64 3.54
C ALA A 13 35.40 8.29 3.43
N GLY A 14 34.51 9.07 4.05
CA GLY A 14 33.08 8.76 4.09
C GLY A 14 32.63 7.85 5.24
N SER A 15 33.48 7.62 6.25
CA SER A 15 32.97 7.23 7.57
C SER A 15 32.32 8.44 8.23
N TYR A 16 31.06 8.34 8.64
CA TYR A 16 30.34 9.43 9.31
C TYR A 16 29.42 8.90 10.41
N ASP A 17 29.27 9.72 11.46
CA ASP A 17 28.27 9.55 12.52
C ASP A 17 27.11 10.50 12.22
N GLN A 18 25.91 9.97 12.10
CA GLN A 18 24.68 10.71 11.88
C GLN A 18 23.76 10.51 13.08
N LYS A 19 23.41 11.62 13.72
CA LYS A 19 22.49 11.66 14.86
C LYS A 19 21.26 12.46 14.49
N ASP A 20 20.16 11.76 14.33
CA ASP A 20 18.90 12.36 13.94
C ASP A 20 17.93 12.46 15.13
N HIS A 21 17.42 13.67 15.31
CA HIS A 21 16.39 13.99 16.28
C HIS A 21 15.26 14.71 15.57
N ALA A 22 14.02 14.25 15.80
CA ALA A 22 12.81 14.92 15.36
C ALA A 22 11.79 14.88 16.47
N PHE A 23 11.08 15.98 16.66
CA PHE A 23 9.85 16.04 17.44
C PHE A 23 8.70 15.79 16.48
N THR A 24 7.78 14.88 16.84
CA THR A 24 6.58 14.57 16.05
C THR A 24 5.37 14.63 16.97
N GLY A 25 4.28 15.17 16.46
CA GLY A 25 3.01 15.25 17.17
C GLY A 25 1.88 14.57 16.41
N ASN A 26 0.84 14.19 17.14
CA ASN A 26 -0.45 13.86 16.56
C ASN A 26 -1.57 14.47 17.40
N ILE A 27 -2.66 14.82 16.74
CA ILE A 27 -3.89 15.26 17.38
C ILE A 27 -5.07 14.76 16.54
N GLY A 28 -6.11 14.29 17.21
CA GLY A 28 -7.32 13.82 16.55
C GLY A 28 -8.55 14.13 17.40
N ILE A 29 -9.66 14.38 16.73
CA ILE A 29 -10.97 14.54 17.35
C ILE A 29 -11.96 13.66 16.61
N GLY A 30 -12.88 13.04 17.36
CA GLY A 30 -13.98 12.28 16.80
C GLY A 30 -15.19 12.35 17.71
N TYR A 31 -16.36 12.10 17.14
CA TYR A 31 -17.62 12.09 17.88
C TYR A 31 -18.40 10.81 17.56
N LEU A 32 -18.67 9.99 18.56
CA LEU A 32 -19.45 8.76 18.41
C LEU A 32 -20.94 9.09 18.57
N PHE A 33 -21.71 8.91 17.50
CA PHE A 33 -23.17 8.98 17.54
C PHE A 33 -23.77 7.65 18.01
N ASP A 34 -24.96 7.71 18.62
CA ASP A 34 -25.69 6.53 19.12
C ASP A 34 -26.03 5.50 18.03
N ASN A 35 -26.06 5.91 16.76
CA ASN A 35 -26.31 5.03 15.62
C ASN A 35 -25.06 4.27 15.13
N GLY A 36 -23.91 4.42 15.80
CA GLY A 36 -22.63 3.76 15.45
C GLY A 36 -21.78 4.54 14.44
N LEU A 37 -22.20 5.73 14.01
CA LEU A 37 -21.42 6.61 13.14
C LEU A 37 -20.41 7.42 13.96
N THR A 38 -19.17 7.50 13.50
CA THR A 38 -18.09 8.28 14.11
C THR A 38 -17.36 9.12 13.05
N PRO A 39 -17.76 10.38 12.80
CA PRO A 39 -16.89 11.32 12.12
C PRO A 39 -15.65 11.61 12.95
N TYR A 40 -14.54 11.85 12.25
CA TYR A 40 -13.29 12.27 12.85
C TYR A 40 -12.48 13.19 11.94
N ALA A 41 -11.56 13.92 12.55
CA ALA A 41 -10.50 14.65 11.89
C ALA A 41 -9.19 14.45 12.66
N SER A 42 -8.07 14.36 11.96
CA SER A 42 -6.77 14.18 12.57
C SER A 42 -5.66 14.90 11.81
N TYR A 43 -4.60 15.19 12.55
CA TYR A 43 -3.32 15.66 12.07
C TYR A 43 -2.21 14.81 12.69
N ALA A 44 -1.24 14.41 11.87
CA ALA A 44 -0.11 13.63 12.34
C ALA A 44 1.17 14.01 11.60
N GLU A 45 2.28 14.00 12.33
CA GLU A 45 3.63 14.16 11.80
C GLU A 45 4.42 12.85 11.91
N SER A 46 5.35 12.64 10.99
CA SER A 46 6.29 11.53 11.04
C SER A 46 7.68 11.96 10.60
N PHE A 47 8.69 11.16 10.92
CA PHE A 47 10.02 11.32 10.37
C PHE A 47 10.63 9.96 10.03
N THR A 48 11.54 9.94 9.07
CA THR A 48 12.32 8.75 8.69
C THR A 48 13.72 9.20 8.35
N THR A 49 14.73 8.54 8.93
CA THR A 49 16.13 8.86 8.64
C THR A 49 16.48 8.49 7.21
N ASN A 50 17.28 9.33 6.57
CA ASN A 50 17.85 9.06 5.25
C ASN A 50 19.34 8.80 5.44
N ILE A 51 19.85 7.70 4.88
CA ILE A 51 21.26 7.32 4.99
C ILE A 51 21.92 7.62 3.65
N GLY A 52 23.00 8.38 3.68
CA GLY A 52 23.77 8.73 2.49
C GLY A 52 24.41 10.11 2.62
N PRO A 53 25.48 10.37 1.86
CA PRO A 53 26.06 11.69 1.79
C PRO A 53 25.38 12.55 0.71
N THR A 54 25.32 13.84 0.98
CA THR A 54 25.10 14.89 -0.02
C THR A 54 26.36 15.10 -0.88
N GLN A 55 26.27 15.94 -1.91
CA GLN A 55 27.43 16.28 -2.75
C GLN A 55 28.60 16.88 -1.95
N SER A 56 28.32 17.62 -0.88
CA SER A 56 29.32 18.20 0.03
C SER A 56 29.89 17.21 1.04
N GLY A 57 29.38 15.97 1.07
CA GLY A 57 29.76 14.94 2.05
C GLY A 57 29.00 15.00 3.37
N ASP A 58 28.07 15.95 3.52
CA ASP A 58 27.21 16.06 4.70
C ASP A 58 26.16 14.95 4.71
N ALA A 59 25.73 14.51 5.90
CA ALA A 59 24.63 13.56 6.04
C ALA A 59 23.30 14.15 5.54
N LEU A 60 22.44 13.28 4.98
CA LEU A 60 21.09 13.67 4.58
C LEU A 60 20.23 14.01 5.79
N LEU A 61 19.36 15.00 5.65
CA LEU A 61 18.34 15.30 6.64
C LEU A 61 17.31 14.15 6.72
N PRO A 62 16.57 13.98 7.81
CA PRO A 62 15.42 13.09 7.83
C PRO A 62 14.32 13.53 6.85
N SER A 63 13.68 12.55 6.21
CA SER A 63 12.40 12.74 5.53
C SER A 63 11.32 13.05 6.58
N LEU A 64 10.46 14.03 6.32
CA LEU A 64 9.36 14.39 7.23
C LEU A 64 8.01 14.14 6.56
N GLY A 65 7.06 13.61 7.30
CA GLY A 65 5.68 13.43 6.88
C GLY A 65 4.74 14.36 7.64
N LYS A 66 3.78 14.95 6.94
CA LYS A 66 2.66 15.70 7.53
C LYS A 66 1.36 15.26 6.88
N GLN A 67 0.40 14.82 7.68
CA GLN A 67 -0.88 14.33 7.20
C GLN A 67 -2.03 15.08 7.86
N TYR A 68 -3.00 15.48 7.04
CA TYR A 68 -4.34 15.85 7.48
C TYR A 68 -5.30 14.79 6.98
N GLU A 69 -6.24 14.38 7.83
CA GLU A 69 -7.25 13.38 7.48
C GLU A 69 -8.59 13.75 8.09
N VAL A 70 -9.65 13.57 7.31
CA VAL A 70 -11.04 13.65 7.77
C VAL A 70 -11.76 12.41 7.30
N GLY A 71 -12.61 11.83 8.14
CA GLY A 71 -13.27 10.59 7.77
C GLY A 71 -14.47 10.25 8.60
N LEU A 72 -15.13 9.18 8.19
CA LEU A 72 -16.25 8.55 8.84
C LEU A 72 -15.88 7.09 9.13
N LYS A 73 -16.19 6.65 10.33
CA LYS A 73 -16.23 5.23 10.70
C LYS A 73 -17.67 4.87 11.01
N TYR A 74 -18.12 3.70 10.62
CA TYR A 74 -19.48 3.26 10.83
C TYR A 74 -19.52 1.80 11.26
N GLU A 75 -20.06 1.58 12.45
CA GLU A 75 -20.36 0.25 13.00
C GLU A 75 -21.89 0.10 13.03
N PRO A 76 -22.51 -0.58 12.05
CA PRO A 76 -23.95 -0.71 11.96
C PRO A 76 -24.53 -1.49 13.15
N THR A 77 -25.68 -1.05 13.66
CA THR A 77 -26.37 -1.73 14.78
C THR A 77 -27.24 -2.92 14.35
N PHE A 78 -27.44 -3.10 13.04
CA PHE A 78 -28.38 -4.08 12.46
C PHE A 78 -27.69 -5.27 11.77
N PHE A 79 -26.36 -5.23 11.61
CA PHE A 79 -25.54 -6.39 11.26
C PHE A 79 -24.10 -6.20 11.77
N PRO A 80 -23.35 -7.28 12.05
CA PRO A 80 -21.93 -7.17 12.38
C PRO A 80 -21.13 -6.66 11.18
N GLY A 81 -20.59 -5.45 11.29
CA GLY A 81 -19.78 -4.89 10.22
C GLY A 81 -19.07 -3.61 10.64
N PHE A 82 -18.13 -3.19 9.80
CA PHE A 82 -17.33 -2.00 10.01
C PHE A 82 -17.00 -1.38 8.65
N ILE A 83 -17.34 -0.10 8.50
CA ILE A 83 -17.13 0.66 7.27
C ILE A 83 -16.33 1.91 7.61
N THR A 84 -15.31 2.21 6.82
CA THR A 84 -14.53 3.44 6.90
C THR A 84 -14.55 4.16 5.57
N ALA A 85 -14.54 5.49 5.63
CA ALA A 85 -14.31 6.34 4.49
C ALA A 85 -13.48 7.55 4.95
N SER A 86 -12.34 7.80 4.33
CA SER A 86 -11.43 8.88 4.72
C SER A 86 -10.94 9.67 3.51
N LEU A 87 -10.82 10.98 3.68
CA LEU A 87 -10.12 11.88 2.79
C LEU A 87 -8.84 12.33 3.47
N PHE A 88 -7.72 12.29 2.75
CA PHE A 88 -6.42 12.64 3.31
C PHE A 88 -5.60 13.53 2.37
N ASP A 89 -4.72 14.33 2.97
CA ASP A 89 -3.61 15.04 2.32
C ASP A 89 -2.34 14.76 3.12
N LEU A 90 -1.43 13.98 2.53
CA LEU A 90 -0.15 13.60 3.09
C LEU A 90 0.97 14.22 2.25
N ARG A 91 1.88 14.92 2.90
CA ARG A 91 3.10 15.45 2.27
C ARG A 91 4.31 14.83 2.91
N LYS A 92 5.22 14.34 2.06
CA LYS A 92 6.54 13.89 2.46
C LYS A 92 7.58 14.85 1.89
N THR A 93 8.29 15.56 2.77
CA THR A 93 9.38 16.46 2.39
C THR A 93 10.73 15.79 2.62
N ASN A 94 11.80 16.43 2.13
CA ASN A 94 13.18 15.97 2.32
C ASN A 94 13.40 14.56 1.74
N VAL A 95 12.69 14.23 0.66
CA VAL A 95 12.83 12.95 -0.04
C VAL A 95 14.17 12.94 -0.78
N PRO A 96 15.03 11.93 -0.57
CA PRO A 96 16.25 11.78 -1.35
C PRO A 96 15.92 11.41 -2.79
N THR A 97 16.54 12.10 -3.72
CA THR A 97 16.38 11.93 -5.16
C THR A 97 17.72 11.52 -5.76
N ALA A 98 17.67 10.71 -6.81
CA ALA A 98 18.88 10.21 -7.47
C ALA A 98 19.64 11.38 -8.10
N ALA A 99 20.92 11.52 -7.77
CA ALA A 99 21.80 12.49 -8.41
C ALA A 99 22.40 11.92 -9.70
N ALA A 100 22.89 12.81 -10.59
CA ALA A 100 23.61 12.42 -11.79
C ALA A 100 24.89 11.61 -11.51
N ASN A 101 25.45 11.74 -10.30
CA ASN A 101 26.54 10.92 -9.80
C ASN A 101 26.00 10.02 -8.67
N PRO A 102 26.11 8.68 -8.79
CA PRO A 102 25.52 7.74 -7.83
C PRO A 102 26.21 7.72 -6.46
N VAL A 103 27.31 8.45 -6.27
CA VAL A 103 28.07 8.51 -5.01
C VAL A 103 27.42 9.46 -3.99
N TYR A 104 26.49 10.33 -4.40
CA TYR A 104 25.74 11.22 -3.51
C TYR A 104 24.26 11.31 -3.89
N GLN A 105 23.45 11.87 -2.99
CA GLN A 105 22.02 12.12 -3.22
C GLN A 105 21.70 13.61 -3.17
N VAL A 106 20.66 14.02 -3.89
CA VAL A 106 20.03 15.34 -3.76
C VAL A 106 18.80 15.18 -2.87
N GLN A 107 18.46 16.21 -2.08
CA GLN A 107 17.39 16.09 -1.08
C GLN A 107 16.40 17.26 -1.16
N THR A 108 16.00 17.61 -2.37
CA THR A 108 15.00 18.66 -2.62
C THR A 108 13.61 18.09 -2.86
N GLY A 109 13.45 16.78 -2.72
CA GLY A 109 12.22 16.06 -3.03
C GLY A 109 11.06 16.38 -2.08
N GLU A 110 9.91 16.75 -2.62
CA GLU A 110 8.61 16.72 -1.95
C GLU A 110 7.63 15.91 -2.80
N VAL A 111 6.91 15.01 -2.13
CA VAL A 111 5.83 14.24 -2.75
C VAL A 111 4.55 14.44 -1.94
N ARG A 112 3.47 14.80 -2.63
CA ARG A 112 2.13 14.93 -2.08
C ARG A 112 1.27 13.75 -2.50
N HIS A 113 0.51 13.21 -1.55
CA HIS A 113 -0.48 12.16 -1.75
C HIS A 113 -1.81 12.64 -1.19
N ARG A 114 -2.80 12.85 -2.06
CA ARG A 114 -4.17 13.17 -1.64
C ARG A 114 -5.09 12.09 -2.13
N GLY A 115 -6.10 11.75 -1.34
CA GLY A 115 -6.91 10.62 -1.74
C GLY A 115 -8.17 10.41 -0.93
N LEU A 116 -8.88 9.38 -1.37
CA LEU A 116 -10.04 8.81 -0.73
C LEU A 116 -9.74 7.33 -0.50
N GLU A 117 -9.95 6.86 0.72
CA GLU A 117 -9.95 5.45 1.05
C GLU A 117 -11.31 5.05 1.59
N ILE A 118 -11.84 3.93 1.11
CA ILE A 118 -13.06 3.30 1.60
C ILE A 118 -12.73 1.85 1.91
N GLU A 119 -13.07 1.39 3.11
CA GLU A 119 -12.97 -0.01 3.50
C GLU A 119 -14.31 -0.47 4.10
N ALA A 120 -14.72 -1.69 3.81
CA ALA A 120 -15.92 -2.28 4.38
C ALA A 120 -15.68 -3.76 4.69
N ASN A 121 -16.01 -4.17 5.91
CA ASN A 121 -16.08 -5.56 6.33
C ASN A 121 -17.48 -5.81 6.89
N ALA A 122 -18.17 -6.84 6.41
CA ALA A 122 -19.54 -7.14 6.84
C ALA A 122 -19.78 -8.65 6.90
N ASP A 123 -20.26 -9.13 8.05
CA ASP A 123 -20.82 -10.46 8.20
C ASP A 123 -22.34 -10.34 8.11
N LEU A 124 -22.87 -10.63 6.92
CA LEU A 124 -24.28 -10.57 6.62
C LEU A 124 -24.99 -11.84 7.13
N ALA A 125 -26.32 -11.72 7.31
CA ALA A 125 -27.14 -12.85 7.70
C ALA A 125 -26.97 -14.05 6.73
N SER A 126 -27.21 -15.26 7.25
CA SER A 126 -27.18 -16.52 6.48
C SER A 126 -25.79 -17.00 6.03
N GLY A 127 -24.70 -16.54 6.66
CA GLY A 127 -23.36 -17.08 6.43
C GLY A 127 -22.59 -16.43 5.28
N LEU A 128 -23.07 -15.29 4.76
CA LEU A 128 -22.36 -14.48 3.77
C LEU A 128 -21.48 -13.44 4.48
N SER A 129 -20.18 -13.45 4.21
CA SER A 129 -19.27 -12.38 4.62
C SER A 129 -18.68 -11.68 3.40
N MET A 130 -18.41 -10.38 3.55
CA MET A 130 -17.88 -9.53 2.51
C MET A 130 -16.78 -8.61 3.03
N THR A 131 -15.74 -8.44 2.24
CA THR A 131 -14.69 -7.44 2.43
C THR A 131 -14.54 -6.65 1.13
N ALA A 132 -14.53 -5.32 1.23
CA ALA A 132 -14.32 -4.43 0.09
C ALA A 132 -13.35 -3.32 0.46
N ALA A 133 -12.54 -2.91 -0.50
CA ALA A 133 -11.68 -1.74 -0.37
C ALA A 133 -11.62 -0.97 -1.68
N TYR A 134 -11.52 0.34 -1.59
CA TYR A 134 -11.27 1.24 -2.72
C TYR A 134 -10.36 2.37 -2.31
N THR A 135 -9.36 2.64 -3.15
CA THR A 135 -8.43 3.75 -2.98
C THR A 135 -8.39 4.57 -4.25
N TYR A 136 -8.60 5.87 -4.11
CA TYR A 136 -8.22 6.88 -5.08
C TYR A 136 -7.04 7.66 -4.54
N LEU A 137 -5.98 7.82 -5.33
CA LEU A 137 -4.73 8.44 -4.91
C LEU A 137 -4.21 9.38 -5.99
N ASP A 138 -4.40 10.68 -5.78
CA ASP A 138 -3.72 11.77 -6.48
C ASP A 138 -2.33 11.98 -5.88
N ALA A 139 -1.32 11.39 -6.51
CA ALA A 139 0.07 11.49 -6.09
C ALA A 139 0.86 12.36 -7.07
N GLU A 140 1.59 13.34 -6.53
CA GLU A 140 2.33 14.34 -7.32
C GLU A 140 3.71 14.61 -6.68
N ILE A 141 4.74 14.71 -7.51
CA ILE A 141 6.04 15.25 -7.12
C ILE A 141 5.93 16.78 -7.14
N THR A 142 5.85 17.40 -5.97
CA THR A 142 5.62 18.85 -5.82
C THR A 142 6.91 19.66 -5.76
N SER A 143 8.05 19.02 -5.48
CA SER A 143 9.38 19.64 -5.53
C SER A 143 10.42 18.57 -5.88
N ASP A 144 11.25 18.82 -6.89
CA ASP A 144 12.40 18.01 -7.31
C ASP A 144 13.13 18.78 -8.44
N ALA A 145 13.96 18.10 -9.24
CA ALA A 145 14.42 18.59 -10.53
C ALA A 145 13.23 18.95 -11.45
N ALA A 146 13.34 20.06 -12.18
CA ALA A 146 12.27 20.62 -12.99
C ALA A 146 11.63 19.65 -14.00
N ALA A 147 12.36 18.60 -14.42
CA ALA A 147 11.87 17.61 -15.36
C ALA A 147 10.79 16.66 -14.79
N VAL A 148 10.63 16.57 -13.47
CA VAL A 148 9.68 15.64 -12.83
C VAL A 148 8.67 16.32 -11.91
N VAL A 149 8.78 17.64 -11.68
CA VAL A 149 7.79 18.39 -10.91
C VAL A 149 6.45 18.39 -11.65
N GLY A 150 5.37 18.07 -10.93
CA GLY A 150 4.03 17.89 -11.48
C GLY A 150 3.73 16.47 -11.98
N ASN A 151 4.74 15.60 -12.08
CA ASN A 151 4.55 14.21 -12.46
C ASN A 151 4.07 13.36 -11.29
N ARG A 152 3.47 12.22 -11.62
CA ARG A 152 3.11 11.19 -10.65
C ARG A 152 4.35 10.37 -10.27
N PRO A 153 4.58 10.05 -8.99
CA PRO A 153 5.65 9.15 -8.59
C PRO A 153 5.54 7.76 -9.26
N ALA A 154 6.68 7.17 -9.60
CA ALA A 154 6.73 5.81 -10.16
C ALA A 154 6.08 4.78 -9.22
N ARG A 155 5.41 3.79 -9.81
CA ARG A 155 4.78 2.63 -9.15
C ARG A 155 3.63 2.98 -8.21
N VAL A 156 3.04 4.18 -8.35
CA VAL A 156 1.90 4.63 -7.56
C VAL A 156 0.65 4.66 -8.43
N PRO A 157 -0.16 3.57 -8.45
CA PRO A 157 -1.41 3.56 -9.21
C PRO A 157 -2.42 4.56 -8.63
N GLU A 158 -3.21 5.18 -9.51
CA GLU A 158 -4.22 6.18 -9.11
C GLU A 158 -5.47 5.53 -8.49
N HIS A 159 -5.84 4.34 -8.98
CA HIS A 159 -7.01 3.61 -8.52
C HIS A 159 -6.64 2.20 -8.13
N GLN A 160 -7.11 1.76 -6.97
CA GLN A 160 -7.04 0.38 -6.52
C GLN A 160 -8.39 -0.01 -5.94
N ALA A 161 -8.84 -1.24 -6.21
CA ALA A 161 -10.10 -1.74 -5.68
C ALA A 161 -10.00 -3.24 -5.41
N SER A 162 -10.67 -3.71 -4.36
CA SER A 162 -10.85 -5.13 -4.11
C SER A 162 -12.23 -5.41 -3.55
N LEU A 163 -12.75 -6.59 -3.89
CA LEU A 163 -13.98 -7.12 -3.33
C LEU A 163 -13.80 -8.61 -3.15
N TRP A 164 -14.14 -9.11 -1.97
CA TRP A 164 -14.17 -10.53 -1.63
C TRP A 164 -15.51 -10.85 -0.99
N ALA A 165 -16.13 -11.94 -1.43
CA ALA A 165 -17.34 -12.49 -0.82
C ALA A 165 -17.12 -13.96 -0.51
N ASN A 166 -17.61 -14.41 0.64
CA ASN A 166 -17.55 -15.80 1.06
C ASN A 166 -18.91 -16.22 1.64
N TYR A 167 -19.43 -17.35 1.20
CA TYR A 167 -20.68 -17.92 1.72
C TYR A 167 -20.40 -19.27 2.38
N GLU A 168 -20.71 -19.41 3.67
CA GLU A 168 -20.62 -20.66 4.43
C GLU A 168 -22.03 -21.24 4.67
N VAL A 169 -22.23 -22.47 4.21
CA VAL A 169 -23.48 -23.21 4.39
C VAL A 169 -23.59 -23.67 5.84
N GLY A 170 -24.53 -23.09 6.58
CA GLY A 170 -24.72 -23.38 8.00
C GLY A 170 -25.64 -24.57 8.33
N SER A 171 -26.30 -25.21 7.35
CA SER A 171 -27.18 -26.35 7.60
C SER A 171 -27.44 -27.24 6.37
N GLY A 172 -27.94 -28.45 6.60
CA GLY A 172 -28.33 -29.39 5.56
C GLY A 172 -27.18 -30.26 5.05
N VAL A 173 -27.35 -30.86 3.87
CA VAL A 173 -26.39 -31.84 3.32
C VAL A 173 -25.01 -31.22 3.05
N LEU A 174 -24.96 -29.92 2.79
CA LEU A 174 -23.74 -29.17 2.49
C LEU A 174 -23.21 -28.37 3.70
N GLU A 175 -23.72 -28.61 4.91
CA GLU A 175 -23.24 -27.95 6.13
C GLU A 175 -21.70 -28.02 6.23
N GLY A 176 -21.08 -26.87 6.49
CA GLY A 176 -19.62 -26.71 6.58
C GLY A 176 -18.92 -26.45 5.25
N LEU A 177 -19.63 -26.42 4.12
CA LEU A 177 -19.11 -25.98 2.83
C LEU A 177 -19.04 -24.45 2.78
N SER A 178 -17.90 -23.89 2.38
CA SER A 178 -17.74 -22.48 2.08
C SER A 178 -17.26 -22.27 0.65
N VAL A 179 -17.86 -21.33 -0.05
CA VAL A 179 -17.45 -20.88 -1.39
C VAL A 179 -17.12 -19.40 -1.32
N GLY A 180 -15.92 -19.04 -1.76
CA GLY A 180 -15.45 -17.67 -1.81
C GLY A 180 -14.98 -17.28 -3.20
N ALA A 181 -15.19 -16.02 -3.55
CA ALA A 181 -14.68 -15.42 -4.77
C ALA A 181 -14.36 -13.95 -4.52
N GLY A 182 -13.36 -13.44 -5.22
CA GLY A 182 -13.05 -12.03 -5.18
C GLY A 182 -12.36 -11.51 -6.42
N VAL A 183 -12.33 -10.20 -6.52
CA VAL A 183 -11.69 -9.44 -7.58
C VAL A 183 -10.73 -8.43 -6.95
N ARG A 184 -9.58 -8.27 -7.59
CA ARG A 184 -8.59 -7.23 -7.26
C ARG A 184 -8.27 -6.46 -8.52
N TYR A 185 -8.37 -5.14 -8.44
CA TYR A 185 -8.04 -4.20 -9.50
C TYR A 185 -6.90 -3.30 -9.05
N ILE A 186 -5.89 -3.19 -9.90
CA ILE A 186 -4.79 -2.24 -9.77
C ILE A 186 -4.76 -1.42 -11.05
N GLY A 187 -4.90 -0.10 -10.93
CA GLY A 187 -4.88 0.83 -12.04
C GLY A 187 -3.52 0.90 -12.73
N ALA A 188 -3.47 1.65 -13.83
CA ALA A 188 -2.19 1.93 -14.49
C ALA A 188 -1.28 2.74 -13.56
N SER A 189 0.03 2.59 -13.77
CA SER A 189 1.07 3.33 -13.05
C SER A 189 2.25 3.62 -13.97
N PHE A 190 3.21 4.40 -13.51
CA PHE A 190 4.43 4.67 -14.25
C PHE A 190 5.61 3.84 -13.70
N GLY A 191 6.51 3.40 -14.57
CA GLY A 191 7.75 2.73 -14.16
C GLY A 191 8.84 3.69 -13.70
N ASP A 192 8.73 4.97 -14.07
CA ASP A 192 9.68 6.05 -13.83
C ASP A 192 8.97 7.34 -13.33
N SER A 193 9.76 8.27 -12.79
CA SER A 193 9.26 9.57 -12.30
C SER A 193 9.12 10.61 -13.42
N THR A 194 9.65 10.34 -14.61
CA THR A 194 9.46 11.14 -15.83
C THR A 194 8.12 10.86 -16.52
N ASN A 195 7.40 9.82 -16.07
CA ASN A 195 6.10 9.36 -16.61
C ASN A 195 6.18 8.93 -18.09
N THR A 196 7.31 8.38 -18.49
CA THR A 196 7.59 7.90 -19.85
C THR A 196 7.33 6.41 -20.02
N VAL A 197 7.58 5.62 -18.97
CA VAL A 197 7.30 4.18 -18.94
C VAL A 197 5.92 3.93 -18.36
N ASN A 198 4.97 3.49 -19.18
CA ASN A 198 3.61 3.13 -18.74
C ASN A 198 3.53 1.66 -18.34
N VAL A 199 2.95 1.38 -17.17
CA VAL A 199 2.60 0.02 -16.70
C VAL A 199 1.08 -0.13 -16.73
N PRO A 200 0.53 -0.98 -17.61
CA PRO A 200 -0.91 -1.15 -17.72
C PRO A 200 -1.56 -1.67 -16.44
N GLY A 201 -2.76 -1.16 -16.14
CA GLY A 201 -3.59 -1.70 -15.06
C GLY A 201 -4.05 -3.13 -15.32
N HIS A 202 -4.40 -3.84 -14.26
CA HIS A 202 -4.84 -5.23 -14.33
C HIS A 202 -5.92 -5.54 -13.31
N THR A 203 -6.67 -6.61 -13.62
CA THR A 203 -7.74 -7.14 -12.78
C THR A 203 -7.50 -8.62 -12.65
N LEU A 204 -7.50 -9.13 -11.44
CA LEU A 204 -7.35 -10.53 -11.10
C LEU A 204 -8.60 -11.01 -10.39
N VAL A 205 -8.97 -12.26 -10.64
CA VAL A 205 -10.06 -12.93 -9.93
C VAL A 205 -9.47 -14.10 -9.15
N ASP A 206 -9.88 -14.21 -7.91
CA ASP A 206 -9.43 -15.25 -6.98
C ASP A 206 -10.66 -16.05 -6.51
N ALA A 207 -10.46 -17.32 -6.20
CA ALA A 207 -11.54 -18.22 -5.75
C ALA A 207 -11.07 -19.13 -4.62
N ALA A 208 -12.01 -19.52 -3.76
CA ALA A 208 -11.78 -20.45 -2.66
C ALA A 208 -12.94 -21.42 -2.51
N LEU A 209 -12.61 -22.67 -2.20
CA LEU A 209 -13.54 -23.70 -1.79
C LEU A 209 -13.03 -24.31 -0.49
N ARG A 210 -13.88 -24.41 0.52
CA ARG A 210 -13.52 -24.97 1.83
C ARG A 210 -14.61 -25.91 2.31
N TYR A 211 -14.23 -26.98 2.99
CA TYR A 211 -15.17 -27.87 3.66
C TYR A 211 -14.67 -28.21 5.06
N LYS A 212 -15.51 -27.98 6.06
CA LYS A 212 -15.25 -28.27 7.47
C LYS A 212 -16.20 -29.35 7.97
N LYS A 213 -15.69 -30.41 8.60
CA LYS A 213 -16.51 -31.45 9.23
C LYS A 213 -15.75 -32.18 10.32
N ASN A 214 -16.35 -32.34 11.50
CA ASN A 214 -15.81 -33.14 12.60
C ASN A 214 -14.33 -32.81 12.94
N GLY A 215 -14.00 -31.52 13.04
CA GLY A 215 -12.63 -31.06 13.32
C GLY A 215 -11.70 -31.03 12.11
N TRP A 216 -12.04 -31.69 11.00
CA TRP A 216 -11.30 -31.62 9.74
C TRP A 216 -11.67 -30.39 8.92
N GLN A 217 -10.70 -29.86 8.19
CA GLN A 217 -10.89 -28.81 7.21
C GLN A 217 -10.01 -29.06 5.97
N ALA A 218 -10.65 -29.20 4.82
CA ALA A 218 -10.01 -29.18 3.51
C ALA A 218 -10.26 -27.81 2.84
N ALA A 219 -9.25 -27.28 2.16
CA ALA A 219 -9.39 -26.04 1.40
C ALA A 219 -8.62 -26.08 0.08
N LEU A 220 -9.22 -25.53 -0.96
CA LEU A 220 -8.64 -25.30 -2.28
C LEU A 220 -8.77 -23.83 -2.61
N ASN A 221 -7.65 -23.14 -2.82
CA ASN A 221 -7.63 -21.73 -3.21
C ASN A 221 -6.96 -21.59 -4.57
N VAL A 222 -7.51 -20.73 -5.41
CA VAL A 222 -6.97 -20.42 -6.73
C VAL A 222 -6.80 -18.90 -6.82
N SER A 223 -5.54 -18.45 -6.87
CA SER A 223 -5.20 -17.06 -7.15
C SER A 223 -5.01 -16.88 -8.66
N ASN A 224 -5.43 -15.73 -9.20
CA ASN A 224 -5.41 -15.44 -10.64
C ASN A 224 -6.10 -16.58 -11.44
N LEU A 225 -7.37 -16.82 -11.12
CA LEU A 225 -8.22 -17.90 -11.64
C LEU A 225 -8.23 -17.97 -13.17
N PHE A 226 -8.12 -16.84 -13.85
CA PHE A 226 -8.11 -16.77 -15.31
C PHE A 226 -6.71 -16.85 -15.92
N ASP A 227 -5.66 -17.04 -15.12
CA ASP A 227 -4.25 -17.07 -15.54
C ASP A 227 -3.86 -15.88 -16.42
N LYS A 228 -4.25 -14.68 -15.99
CA LYS A 228 -3.91 -13.45 -16.70
C LYS A 228 -2.40 -13.25 -16.62
N THR A 229 -1.76 -13.08 -17.78
CA THR A 229 -0.39 -12.56 -17.87
C THR A 229 -0.44 -11.03 -17.79
N TYR A 230 0.34 -10.45 -16.89
CA TYR A 230 0.41 -9.00 -16.68
C TYR A 230 1.79 -8.59 -16.14
N TYR A 231 2.11 -7.31 -16.24
CA TYR A 231 3.30 -6.73 -15.61
C TYR A 231 2.92 -6.17 -14.23
N SER A 232 3.71 -6.51 -13.21
CA SER A 232 3.57 -5.92 -11.87
C SER A 232 4.22 -4.55 -11.81
N THR A 233 5.36 -4.38 -12.47
CA THR A 233 6.07 -3.11 -12.64
C THR A 233 6.99 -3.19 -13.85
N CYS A 234 7.31 -2.05 -14.43
CA CYS A 234 8.43 -1.86 -15.32
C CYS A 234 9.34 -0.76 -14.75
N TYR A 235 10.60 -0.74 -15.14
CA TYR A 235 11.57 0.29 -14.77
C TYR A 235 12.72 0.29 -15.78
N GLU A 236 13.41 1.41 -15.91
CA GLU A 236 14.63 1.49 -16.69
C GLU A 236 15.78 0.83 -15.92
N ALA A 237 16.53 -0.04 -16.60
CA ALA A 237 17.66 -0.77 -16.03
C ALA A 237 18.94 -0.56 -16.86
N GLY A 238 20.08 -0.60 -16.16
CA GLY A 238 21.40 -0.49 -16.77
C GLY A 238 21.77 0.93 -17.21
N SER A 239 22.99 1.08 -17.75
CA SER A 239 23.54 2.37 -18.21
C SER A 239 22.98 2.83 -19.56
N ASN A 240 22.20 1.99 -20.24
CA ASN A 240 21.69 2.23 -21.60
C ASN A 240 20.18 2.51 -21.65
N ALA A 241 19.53 2.72 -20.51
CA ALA A 241 18.08 2.93 -20.40
C ALA A 241 17.25 1.75 -20.99
N ASP A 242 17.71 0.51 -20.79
CA ASP A 242 16.96 -0.67 -21.25
C ASP A 242 15.69 -0.84 -20.40
N LEU A 243 14.54 -0.97 -21.05
CA LEU A 243 13.27 -1.20 -20.35
C LEU A 243 13.22 -2.64 -19.80
N SER A 244 13.15 -2.76 -18.47
CA SER A 244 12.96 -4.04 -17.78
C SER A 244 11.57 -4.10 -17.14
N CYS A 245 10.87 -5.22 -17.33
CA CYS A 245 9.54 -5.45 -16.77
C CYS A 245 9.49 -6.76 -15.98
N ILE A 246 8.79 -6.74 -14.84
CA ILE A 246 8.56 -7.90 -13.99
C ILE A 246 7.16 -8.42 -14.25
N TYR A 247 7.05 -9.69 -14.61
CA TYR A 247 5.75 -10.35 -14.70
C TYR A 247 5.13 -10.52 -13.31
N GLY A 248 3.83 -10.29 -13.24
CA GLY A 248 3.06 -10.67 -12.07
C GLY A 248 2.89 -12.18 -11.95
N GLU A 249 2.49 -12.64 -10.77
CA GLU A 249 2.28 -14.06 -10.51
C GLU A 249 1.16 -14.62 -11.40
N GLY A 250 1.45 -15.73 -12.09
CA GLY A 250 0.47 -16.49 -12.86
C GLY A 250 -0.56 -17.19 -11.96
N ARG A 251 -1.34 -18.12 -12.50
CA ARG A 251 -2.28 -18.90 -11.70
C ARG A 251 -1.58 -19.74 -10.65
N VAL A 252 -2.02 -19.62 -9.40
CA VAL A 252 -1.52 -20.43 -8.28
C VAL A 252 -2.66 -21.19 -7.63
N ILE A 253 -2.51 -22.51 -7.53
CA ILE A 253 -3.47 -23.41 -6.91
C ILE A 253 -2.87 -23.96 -5.62
N LYS A 254 -3.52 -23.72 -4.49
CA LYS A 254 -3.08 -24.19 -3.16
C LYS A 254 -4.15 -25.07 -2.53
N GLY A 255 -3.81 -26.33 -2.30
CA GLY A 255 -4.59 -27.27 -1.51
C GLY A 255 -4.06 -27.38 -0.08
N SER A 256 -4.94 -27.53 0.89
CA SER A 256 -4.56 -27.79 2.29
C SER A 256 -5.57 -28.70 2.99
N LEU A 257 -5.07 -29.49 3.94
CA LEU A 257 -5.86 -30.32 4.84
C LEU A 257 -5.35 -30.10 6.26
N SER A 258 -6.27 -29.90 7.21
CA SER A 258 -5.95 -29.64 8.61
C SER A 258 -6.98 -30.30 9.52
N MET A 259 -6.58 -30.62 10.75
CA MET A 259 -7.46 -31.14 11.79
C MET A 259 -7.19 -30.41 13.11
N LYS A 260 -8.26 -30.04 13.83
CA LYS A 260 -8.18 -29.54 15.20
C LYS A 260 -8.51 -30.69 16.16
N PHE A 261 -7.67 -30.84 17.19
CA PHE A 261 -7.82 -31.80 18.29
C PHE A 261 -8.34 -31.09 19.54
#